data_AF-A0A7C3D2H1-F1
#
_entry.id   AF-A0A7C3D2H1-F1
#
_cell.length_a   1.000
_cell.length_b   1.000
_cell.length_c   1.000
_cell.angle_alpha   90.00
_cell.angle_beta   90.00
_cell.angle_gamma   90.00
#
_symmetry.space_group_name_H-M   'P 1'
#
loop_
_entity.id
_entity.type
_entity.pdbx_description
1 polymer ?
#
loop_
_entity_poly.entity_id
_entity_poly.type
_entity_poly.pdbx_seq_one_letter_code
_entity_poly.pdbx_strand_id
1 'polypeptide(L)' 'MRATVEVRQGRIAGVNLSGDFFFYPAEKLADLEDRLVGVALDDAQGAIEDFYRRHGVESPGVTPHDLALALGAGGI' A
#
# COMPACT_ATOMS: atom_id res chain seq x y z
N MET A 1 7.91 8.16 -4.25
CA MET A 1 8.02 7.12 -3.19
C MET A 1 8.66 5.86 -3.78
N ARG A 2 9.13 4.93 -2.95
CA ARG A 2 9.57 3.60 -3.35
C ARG A 2 8.75 2.58 -2.57
N ALA A 3 8.35 1.50 -3.22
CA ALA A 3 7.75 0.37 -2.53
C ALA A 3 8.54 -0.89 -2.89
N THR A 4 8.83 -1.70 -1.88
CA THR A 4 9.39 -3.04 -2.05
C THR A 4 8.29 -4.01 -1.71
N VAL A 5 7.83 -4.79 -2.69
CA VAL A 5 6.84 -5.84 -2.46
C VAL A 5 7.50 -7.20 -2.68
N GLU A 6 7.24 -8.14 -1.79
CA GLU A 6 7.53 -9.55 -1.99
C GLU A 6 6.23 -10.25 -2.32
N VAL A 7 6.15 -10.93 -3.47
CA VAL A 7 4.96 -11.67 -3.89
C VAL A 7 5.29 -13.15 -3.96
N ARG A 8 4.48 -13.98 -3.31
CA ARG A 8 4.58 -15.44 -3.34
C ARG A 8 3.25 -16.02 -3.77
N GLN A 9 3.28 -16.84 -4.83
CA GLN A 9 2.09 -17.52 -5.36
C GLN A 9 0.92 -16.55 -5.67
N GLY A 10 1.24 -15.34 -6.17
CA GLY A 10 0.24 -14.31 -6.52
C GLY A 10 -0.30 -13.50 -5.34
N ARG A 11 0.22 -13.70 -4.12
CA ARG A 11 -0.13 -12.92 -2.93
C ARG A 11 1.05 -12.17 -2.38
N ILE A 12 0.80 -11.01 -1.80
CA ILE A 12 1.80 -10.20 -1.12
C ILE A 12 2.26 -10.98 0.12
N ALA A 13 3.53 -11.36 0.16
CA ALA A 13 4.17 -12.00 1.31
C ALA A 13 4.81 -10.96 2.25
N GLY A 14 5.16 -9.79 1.73
CA GLY A 14 5.72 -8.69 2.50
C GLY A 14 5.66 -7.40 1.69
N VAL A 15 5.55 -6.29 2.38
CA VAL A 15 5.56 -4.98 1.74
C VAL A 15 6.35 -4.01 2.60
N ASN A 16 7.11 -3.13 1.94
CA ASN A 16 7.83 -2.07 2.60
C ASN A 16 7.69 -0.77 1.79
N LEU A 17 7.05 0.22 2.39
CA LEU A 17 6.87 1.55 1.80
C LEU A 17 7.94 2.49 2.34
N SER A 18 8.81 2.98 1.45
CA SER A 18 9.95 3.82 1.81
C SER A 18 10.03 5.07 0.94
N GLY A 19 10.26 6.22 1.54
CA GLY A 19 10.54 7.46 0.82
C GLY A 19 10.07 8.70 1.56
N ASP A 20 10.28 9.84 0.91
CA ASP A 20 9.77 11.13 1.39
C ASP A 20 8.31 11.26 0.94
N PHE A 21 7.40 10.83 1.80
CA PHE A 21 5.96 11.05 1.63
C PHE A 21 5.32 11.34 2.97
N PHE A 22 4.24 12.11 2.91
CA PHE A 22 3.44 12.40 4.08
C PHE A 22 2.36 11.33 4.22
N PHE A 23 2.24 10.78 5.42
CA PHE A 23 1.23 9.78 5.76
C PHE A 23 0.78 10.01 7.20
N TYR A 24 -0.48 10.38 7.35
CA TYR A 24 -1.06 10.74 8.63
C TYR A 24 -2.31 9.91 8.91
N PRO A 25 -2.40 9.29 10.09
CA PRO A 25 -1.36 9.19 11.13
C PRO A 25 -0.24 8.19 10.73
N ALA A 26 1.01 8.50 11.07
CA ALA A 26 2.19 7.73 10.62
C ALA A 26 2.21 6.27 11.13
N GLU A 27 1.62 6.00 12.30
CA GLU A 27 1.48 4.64 12.85
C GLU A 27 0.67 3.71 11.94
N LYS A 28 -0.25 4.27 11.14
CA LYS A 28 -1.11 3.51 10.24
C LYS A 28 -0.38 3.02 9.00
N LEU A 29 0.84 3.51 8.75
CA LEU A 29 1.66 3.01 7.66
C LEU A 29 2.02 1.54 7.90
N ALA A 30 2.52 1.21 9.09
CA ALA A 30 2.85 -0.18 9.45
C ALA A 30 1.61 -1.08 9.45
N ASP A 31 0.46 -0.55 9.87
CA ASP A 31 -0.84 -1.23 9.88
C ASP A 31 -1.31 -1.53 8.44
N LEU A 32 -1.11 -0.58 7.50
CA LEU A 32 -1.36 -0.78 6.07
C LEU A 32 -0.44 -1.84 5.47
N GLU A 33 0.85 -1.80 5.82
CA GLU A 33 1.83 -2.77 5.33
C GLU A 33 1.46 -4.20 5.75
N ASP A 34 1.13 -4.41 7.03
CA ASP A 34 0.65 -5.69 7.54
C ASP A 34 -0.68 -6.10 6.88
N ARG A 35 -1.61 -5.16 6.70
CA ARG A 35 -2.91 -5.42 6.07
C ARG A 35 -2.78 -5.95 4.64
N LEU A 36 -1.75 -5.51 3.91
CA LEU A 36 -1.47 -5.93 2.56
C LEU A 36 -0.86 -7.33 2.51
N VAL A 37 -0.21 -7.80 3.57
CA VAL A 37 0.31 -9.17 3.65
C VAL A 37 -0.85 -10.17 3.56
N GLY A 38 -0.75 -11.10 2.61
CA GLY A 38 -1.76 -12.10 2.29
C GLY A 38 -2.81 -11.65 1.26
N VAL A 39 -2.84 -10.37 0.89
CA VAL A 39 -3.72 -9.83 -0.16
C VAL A 39 -3.16 -10.21 -1.53
N ALA A 40 -4.05 -10.48 -2.49
CA ALA A 40 -3.65 -10.70 -3.88
C ALA A 40 -3.13 -9.38 -4.46
N LEU A 41 -2.04 -9.40 -5.24
CA LEU A 41 -1.47 -8.17 -5.80
C LEU A 41 -2.51 -7.39 -6.62
N ASP A 42 -3.39 -8.09 -7.33
CA ASP A 42 -4.49 -7.52 -8.13
C ASP A 42 -5.54 -6.79 -7.27
N ASP A 43 -5.75 -7.23 -6.03
CA ASP A 43 -6.72 -6.66 -5.09
C ASP A 43 -6.10 -5.58 -4.18
N ALA A 44 -4.78 -5.40 -4.25
CA ALA A 44 -4.04 -4.49 -3.38
C ALA A 44 -4.54 -3.05 -3.47
N GLN A 45 -4.90 -2.58 -4.67
CA GLN A 45 -5.45 -1.23 -4.84
C GLN A 45 -6.72 -1.03 -4.02
N GLY A 46 -7.69 -1.95 -4.14
CA GLY A 46 -8.95 -1.88 -3.38
C GLY A 46 -8.72 -1.95 -1.87
N ALA A 47 -7.77 -2.78 -1.43
CA ALA A 47 -7.39 -2.87 -0.02
C ALA A 47 -6.81 -1.55 0.52
N ILE A 48 -5.96 -0.85 -0.25
CA ILE A 48 -5.39 0.45 0.15
C ILE A 48 -6.50 1.52 0.21
N GLU A 49 -7.34 1.61 -0.82
CA GLU A 49 -8.45 2.57 -0.87
C GLU A 49 -9.42 2.38 0.32
N ASP A 50 -9.77 1.13 0.62
CA ASP A 50 -10.62 0.79 1.75
C ASP A 50 -9.95 1.13 3.09
N PHE A 51 -8.65 0.86 3.24
CA PHE A 51 -7.89 1.20 4.43
C PHE A 51 -7.89 2.70 4.69
N TYR A 52 -7.62 3.51 3.65
CA TYR A 52 -7.64 4.96 3.72
C TYR A 52 -8.99 5.48 4.21
N ARG A 53 -10.08 4.97 3.64
CA ARG A 53 -11.44 5.35 4.00
C ARG A 53 -11.82 4.92 5.41
N ARG A 54 -11.44 3.70 5.83
CA ARG A 54 -11.78 3.18 7.17
C ARG A 54 -11.00 3.85 8.29
N HIS A 55 -9.73 4.13 8.06
CA HIS A 55 -8.84 4.68 9.08
C HIS A 55 -8.69 6.21 9.00
N GLY A 56 -9.29 6.85 7.99
CA GLY A 56 -9.18 8.30 7.80
C GLY A 56 -7.75 8.74 7.52
N VAL A 57 -7.02 7.94 6.73
CA VAL A 57 -5.62 8.24 6.40
C VAL A 57 -5.57 9.37 5.39
N GLU A 58 -4.67 10.33 5.65
CA GLU A 58 -4.35 11.41 4.74
C GLU A 58 -2.89 11.31 4.30
N SER A 59 -2.66 11.28 2.99
CA SER A 59 -1.31 11.34 2.42
C SER A 59 -1.21 12.46 1.37
N PRO A 60 -0.87 13.68 1.77
CA PRO A 60 -0.70 14.80 0.84
C PRO A 60 0.33 14.49 -0.25
N GLY A 61 -0.07 14.62 -1.51
CA GLY A 61 0.81 14.38 -2.66
C GLY A 61 0.99 12.91 -3.06
N VAL A 62 0.34 11.98 -2.35
CA VAL A 62 0.33 10.55 -2.67
C VAL A 62 -1.11 10.04 -2.66
N THR A 63 -1.57 9.48 -3.76
CA THR A 63 -2.90 8.86 -3.82
C THR A 63 -2.79 7.36 -3.49
N PRO A 64 -3.87 6.71 -3.00
CA PRO A 64 -3.89 5.26 -2.82
C PRO A 64 -3.60 4.50 -4.13
N HIS A 65 -3.97 5.07 -5.28
CA HIS A 65 -3.62 4.55 -6.60
C HIS A 65 -2.10 4.64 -6.87
N ASP A 66 -1.45 5.75 -6.50
CA ASP A 66 0.01 5.92 -6.60
C ASP A 66 0.76 4.87 -5.77
N LEU A 67 0.24 4.55 -4.58
CA LEU A 67 0.77 3.46 -3.75
C LEU A 67 0.61 2.10 -4.45
N ALA A 68 -0.57 1.80 -5.00
CA ALA A 68 -0.80 0.56 -5.74
C ALA A 68 0.12 0.43 -6.97
N LEU A 69 0.34 1.53 -7.70
CA LEU A 69 1.31 1.61 -8.79
C LEU A 69 2.73 1.35 -8.32
N ALA A 70 3.14 1.96 -7.19
CA ALA A 70 4.47 1.75 -6.62
C ALA A 70 4.70 0.28 -6.23
N LEU A 71 3.65 -0.42 -5.78
CA LEU A 71 3.69 -1.86 -5.49
C LEU A 71 3.84 -2.73 -6.75
N GLY A 72 3.68 -2.17 -7.94
CA GLY A 72 3.63 -2.96 -9.18
C GLY A 72 2.29 -3.69 -9.37
N ALA A 73 1.25 -3.30 -8.63
CA ALA A 73 -0.13 -3.75 -8.87
C ALA A 73 -0.77 -3.02 -10.06
N GLY A 74 -0.21 -1.87 -10.47
CA GLY A 74 -0.51 -1.28 -11.77
C GLY A 74 0.35 -1.94 -12.84
N GLY A 75 -0.23 -2.87 -13.59
CA GLY A 75 0.45 -3.62 -14.63
C GLY A 75 1.13 -2.75 -15.69
N ILE A 76 2.16 -3.34 -16.31
CA ILE A 76 2.75 -2.93 -17.59
C ILE A 76 1.79 -3.33 -18.71
#